data_AF-A0A814WIR1-F1
#
_entry.id   AF-A0A814WIR1-F1
#
_cell.length_a   1.000
_cell.length_b   1.000
_cell.length_c   1.000
_cell.angle_alpha   90.00
_cell.angle_beta   90.00
_cell.angle_gamma   90.00
#
_symmetry.space_group_name_H-M   'P 1'
#
loop_
_entity.id
_entity.type
_entity.pdbx_description
1 polymer ?
#
loop_
_entity_poly.entity_id
_entity_poly.type
_entity_poly.pdbx_seq_one_letter_code
_entity_poly.pdbx_strand_id
1 'polypeptide(L)'
;MTSSINDFYDGKNILIFGSTTFPGKVLIEKLLRSCPNINKIYCPIQLITNKSKLNINQHFSPIDIFAEIYTTKLFDRVRYNNIKFQEKIIPFDINLLYSSLDNEIINYENQEILSYKNIQNIIDICFYMANNSIDFIEENLKEMIQTNVINLKHNLSFLKTCTKLKSIVYLSSIYANIGK
;
A
#
# COMPACT_ATOMS: atom_id res chain seq x y z
N MET A 1 18.21 22.30 -15.13
CA MET A 1 17.16 22.69 -14.18
C MET A 1 17.00 21.53 -13.19
N THR A 2 17.18 21.77 -11.90
CA THR A 2 16.93 20.74 -10.87
C THR A 2 15.43 20.59 -10.70
N SER A 3 14.85 19.49 -11.17
CA SER A 3 13.43 19.17 -10.90
C SER A 3 13.25 19.01 -9.39
N SER A 4 12.30 19.74 -8.80
CA SER A 4 12.00 19.58 -7.38
C SER A 4 11.35 18.21 -7.12
N ILE A 5 11.37 17.77 -5.87
CA ILE A 5 10.67 16.53 -5.46
C ILE A 5 9.17 16.63 -5.81
N ASN A 6 8.58 17.82 -5.68
CA ASN A 6 7.17 18.04 -6.00
C ASN A 6 6.90 17.82 -7.48
N ASP A 7 7.76 18.35 -8.36
CA ASP A 7 7.61 18.19 -9.82
C ASP A 7 7.68 16.73 -10.25
N PHE A 8 8.48 15.90 -9.55
CA PHE A 8 8.56 14.47 -9.85
C PHE A 8 7.27 13.72 -9.49
N TYR A 9 6.63 14.09 -8.38
CA TYR A 9 5.41 13.45 -7.87
C TYR A 9 4.11 14.05 -8.43
N ASP A 10 4.18 15.17 -9.17
CA ASP A 10 3.01 15.84 -9.73
C ASP A 10 2.23 14.92 -10.68
N GLY A 11 0.92 14.79 -10.43
CA GLY A 11 0.00 13.96 -11.19
C GLY A 11 0.32 12.45 -11.16
N LYS A 12 1.24 11.99 -10.30
CA LYS A 12 1.63 10.58 -10.22
C LYS A 12 0.60 9.74 -9.48
N ASN A 13 0.46 8.49 -9.91
CA ASN A 13 -0.22 7.44 -9.14
C ASN A 13 0.79 6.57 -8.42
N ILE A 14 0.63 6.43 -7.11
CA ILE A 14 1.59 5.73 -6.26
C ILE A 14 0.95 4.46 -5.69
N LEU A 15 1.60 3.32 -5.82
CA LEU A 15 1.20 2.07 -5.20
C LEU A 15 2.05 1.81 -3.95
N ILE A 16 1.42 1.58 -2.79
CA ILE A 16 2.15 1.32 -1.53
C ILE A 16 1.72 -0.03 -0.95
N PHE A 17 2.58 -1.05 -1.11
CA PHE A 17 2.45 -2.28 -0.34
C PHE A 17 2.91 -2.05 1.10
N GLY A 18 2.13 -2.51 2.08
CA GLY A 18 2.45 -2.29 3.50
C GLY A 18 2.01 -0.92 4.01
N SER A 19 0.99 -0.31 3.39
CA SER A 19 0.45 1.00 3.75
C SER A 19 -0.13 1.08 5.17
N THR A 20 -0.51 -0.06 5.77
CA THR A 20 -1.02 -0.16 7.15
C THR A 20 0.10 -0.26 8.21
N THR A 21 1.34 -0.51 7.80
CA THR A 21 2.50 -0.50 8.69
C THR A 21 2.81 0.93 9.17
N PHE A 22 3.56 1.07 10.26
CA PHE A 22 3.98 2.39 10.73
C PHE A 22 4.78 3.17 9.67
N PRO A 23 5.83 2.61 9.04
CA PRO A 23 6.54 3.28 7.94
C PRO A 23 5.64 3.62 6.75
N GLY A 24 4.71 2.74 6.38
CA GLY A 24 3.75 2.98 5.30
C GLY A 24 2.83 4.17 5.59
N LYS A 25 2.28 4.25 6.81
CA LYS A 25 1.43 5.38 7.24
C LYS A 25 2.20 6.71 7.23
N VAL A 26 3.45 6.70 7.72
CA VAL A 26 4.32 7.89 7.72
C VAL A 26 4.64 8.33 6.29
N LEU A 27 4.89 7.38 5.37
CA LEU A 27 5.12 7.69 3.97
C LEU A 27 3.88 8.36 3.35
N ILE A 28 2.68 7.83 3.59
CA ILE A 28 1.43 8.42 3.09
C ILE A 28 1.25 9.84 3.61
N GLU A 29 1.39 10.07 4.92
CA GLU A 29 1.35 11.41 5.52
C GLU A 29 2.32 12.36 4.81
N LYS A 30 3.57 11.92 4.67
CA LYS A 30 4.65 12.74 4.13
C LYS A 30 4.41 13.11 2.66
N LEU A 31 3.94 12.15 1.86
CA LEU A 31 3.58 12.36 0.46
C LEU A 31 2.44 13.37 0.34
N LEU A 32 1.36 13.20 1.10
CA LEU A 32 0.22 14.12 1.05
C LEU A 32 0.56 15.53 1.53
N ARG A 33 1.44 15.65 2.53
CA ARG A 33 1.87 16.94 3.05
C ARG A 33 2.86 17.66 2.15
N SER A 34 3.78 16.92 1.52
CA SER A 34 4.90 17.53 0.78
C SER A 34 4.60 17.67 -0.71
N CYS A 35 3.87 16.72 -1.27
CA CYS A 35 3.56 16.61 -2.70
C CYS A 35 2.03 16.68 -2.90
N PRO A 36 1.40 17.84 -2.67
CA PRO A 36 -0.05 17.98 -2.67
C PRO A 36 -0.70 17.67 -4.03
N ASN A 37 0.06 17.70 -5.13
CA ASN A 37 -0.44 17.45 -6.49
C ASN A 37 -0.38 15.97 -6.92
N ILE A 38 0.00 15.04 -6.04
CA ILE A 38 -0.17 13.60 -6.31
C ILE A 38 -1.63 13.34 -6.70
N ASN A 39 -1.83 12.48 -7.70
CA ASN A 39 -3.16 12.11 -8.15
C ASN A 39 -3.84 11.20 -7.13
N LYS A 40 -3.39 9.94 -7.02
CA LYS A 40 -3.92 8.94 -6.09
C LYS A 40 -2.81 8.06 -5.49
N ILE A 41 -3.05 7.59 -4.27
CA ILE A 41 -2.23 6.64 -3.53
C ILE A 41 -3.04 5.34 -3.36
N TYR A 42 -2.65 4.31 -4.10
CA TYR A 42 -3.27 2.99 -4.11
C TYR A 42 -2.66 2.12 -3.00
N CYS A 43 -3.51 1.58 -2.14
CA CYS A 43 -3.13 0.88 -0.93
C CYS A 43 -3.70 -0.55 -0.93
N PRO A 44 -3.03 -1.53 -1.55
CA PRO A 44 -3.42 -2.93 -1.46
C PRO A 44 -3.27 -3.43 -0.02
N ILE A 45 -4.34 -3.98 0.53
CA ILE A 45 -4.39 -4.50 1.89
C ILE A 45 -4.58 -6.00 1.84
N GLN A 46 -3.74 -6.72 2.57
CA GLN A 46 -3.93 -8.15 2.82
C GLN A 46 -4.89 -8.32 4.01
N LEU A 47 -6.11 -8.78 3.73
CA LEU A 47 -7.07 -9.11 4.76
C LEU A 47 -6.70 -10.47 5.37
N ILE A 48 -6.28 -10.46 6.63
CA ILE A 48 -5.95 -11.69 7.36
C ILE A 48 -7.27 -12.29 7.86
N THR A 49 -7.68 -13.43 7.29
CA THR A 49 -8.92 -14.15 7.66
C THR A 49 -8.73 -15.09 8.85
N ASN A 50 -7.55 -15.14 9.48
CA ASN A 50 -7.27 -16.07 10.57
C ASN A 50 -7.94 -15.65 11.89
N LYS A 51 -8.97 -16.44 12.21
CA LYS A 51 -9.97 -16.38 13.28
C LYS A 51 -9.47 -16.45 14.74
N SER A 52 -8.21 -16.17 15.07
CA SER A 52 -7.69 -16.56 16.40
C SER A 52 -7.57 -15.47 17.47
N LYS A 53 -7.59 -14.17 17.15
CA LYS A 53 -7.42 -13.11 18.18
C LYS A 53 -8.18 -11.81 17.97
N LEU A 54 -8.88 -11.63 16.86
CA LEU A 54 -9.78 -10.49 16.65
C LEU A 54 -11.21 -10.96 16.87
N ASN A 55 -11.97 -10.19 17.65
CA ASN A 55 -13.39 -10.43 17.92
C ASN A 55 -14.09 -10.86 16.64
N ILE A 56 -14.73 -12.03 16.70
CA ILE A 56 -15.23 -12.87 15.60
C ILE A 56 -16.28 -12.17 14.69
N ASN A 57 -16.56 -10.89 14.90
CA ASN A 57 -17.67 -10.14 14.29
C ASN A 57 -17.26 -8.87 13.52
N GLN A 58 -15.96 -8.56 13.35
CA GLN A 58 -15.53 -7.37 12.62
C GLN A 58 -14.69 -7.76 11.40
N HIS A 59 -15.36 -8.08 10.30
CA HIS A 59 -14.74 -8.05 8.98
C HIS A 59 -14.50 -6.58 8.60
N PHE A 60 -13.33 -6.04 8.91
CA PHE A 60 -12.97 -4.70 8.44
C PHE A 60 -12.65 -4.77 6.94
N SER A 61 -13.44 -4.06 6.14
CA SER A 61 -13.09 -3.81 4.75
C SER A 61 -11.82 -2.97 4.67
N PRO A 62 -11.11 -2.93 3.53
CA PRO A 62 -9.97 -2.03 3.36
C PRO A 62 -10.29 -0.56 3.67
N ILE A 63 -11.53 -0.15 3.43
CA ILE A 63 -12.04 1.19 3.70
C ILE A 63 -12.15 1.43 5.20
N ASP A 64 -12.73 0.48 5.96
CA ASP A 64 -12.87 0.61 7.42
C ASP A 64 -11.50 0.70 8.11
N ILE A 65 -10.53 -0.11 7.67
CA ILE A 65 -9.15 -0.06 8.17
C ILE A 65 -8.58 1.35 8.00
N PHE A 66 -8.78 1.95 6.83
CA PHE A 66 -8.26 3.29 6.56
C PHE A 66 -9.04 4.39 7.27
N ALA A 67 -10.35 4.23 7.47
CA ALA A 67 -11.16 5.14 8.27
C ALA A 67 -10.58 5.30 9.69
N GLU A 68 -10.15 4.20 10.33
CA GLU A 68 -9.46 4.27 11.62
C GLU A 68 -8.10 4.98 11.52
N ILE A 69 -7.28 4.64 10.51
CA ILE A 69 -5.97 5.26 10.29
C ILE A 69 -6.10 6.78 10.12
N TYR A 70 -7.14 7.24 9.41
CA TYR A 70 -7.44 8.65 9.20
C TYR A 70 -7.84 9.40 10.46
N THR A 71 -8.12 8.75 11.59
CA THR A 71 -8.40 9.44 12.86
C THR A 71 -7.16 9.64 13.73
N THR A 72 -6.07 8.92 13.42
CA THR A 72 -4.86 8.97 14.23
C THR A 72 -4.21 10.37 14.20
N LYS A 73 -3.46 10.71 15.26
CA LYS A 73 -2.72 11.99 15.36
C LYS A 73 -1.69 12.20 14.26
N LEU A 74 -1.18 11.11 13.68
CA LEU A 74 -0.25 11.16 12.55
C LEU A 74 -0.80 12.00 11.38
N PHE A 75 -2.12 11.93 11.16
CA PHE A 75 -2.78 12.64 10.06
C PHE A 75 -3.37 14.00 10.45
N ASP A 76 -3.18 14.50 11.68
CA ASP A 76 -3.70 15.81 12.14
C ASP A 76 -3.28 16.95 11.18
N ARG A 77 -2.00 16.98 10.82
CA ARG A 77 -1.45 18.03 9.96
C ARG A 77 -1.96 17.95 8.53
N VAL A 78 -2.11 16.75 7.99
CA VAL A 78 -2.66 16.54 6.65
C VAL A 78 -4.14 16.93 6.63
N ARG A 79 -4.91 16.54 7.65
CA ARG A 79 -6.32 16.94 7.84
C ARG A 79 -6.48 18.46 7.89
N TYR A 80 -5.62 19.13 8.66
CA TYR A 80 -5.64 20.59 8.76
C TYR A 80 -5.38 21.28 7.42
N ASN A 81 -4.41 20.77 6.65
CA ASN A 81 -4.05 21.34 5.35
C ASN A 81 -5.05 21.01 4.23
N ASN A 82 -5.69 19.85 4.28
CA ASN A 82 -6.67 19.40 3.31
C ASN A 82 -7.69 18.47 3.98
N ILE A 83 -8.90 18.98 4.21
CA ILE A 83 -10.00 18.24 4.85
C ILE A 83 -10.46 17.03 4.03
N LYS A 84 -10.16 17.01 2.72
CA LYS A 84 -10.55 15.98 1.75
C LYS A 84 -9.38 15.07 1.34
N PHE A 85 -8.30 15.03 2.11
CA PHE A 85 -7.12 14.25 1.74
C PHE A 85 -7.41 12.77 1.49
N GLN A 86 -8.44 12.22 2.14
CA GLN A 86 -8.86 10.82 2.02
C GLN A 86 -9.29 10.48 0.59
N GLU A 87 -9.83 11.44 -0.18
CA GLU A 87 -10.20 11.24 -1.59
C GLU A 87 -8.98 10.83 -2.45
N LYS A 88 -7.76 11.14 -1.99
CA LYS A 88 -6.51 10.75 -2.67
C LYS A 88 -6.00 9.37 -2.31
N ILE A 89 -6.59 8.70 -1.33
CA ILE A 89 -6.13 7.39 -0.84
C ILE A 89 -7.17 6.34 -1.24
N ILE A 90 -6.71 5.32 -1.96
CA ILE A 90 -7.56 4.27 -2.50
C ILE A 90 -7.15 2.92 -1.89
N PRO A 91 -7.73 2.54 -0.73
CA PRO A 91 -7.51 1.22 -0.16
C PRO A 91 -8.34 0.15 -0.89
N PHE A 92 -7.76 -1.02 -1.12
CA PHE A 92 -8.44 -2.14 -1.78
C PHE A 92 -7.83 -3.49 -1.37
N ASP A 93 -8.56 -4.58 -1.59
CA ASP A 93 -8.04 -5.93 -1.31
C ASP A 93 -6.93 -6.31 -2.31
N ILE A 94 -5.77 -6.69 -1.79
CA ILE A 94 -4.62 -7.14 -2.58
C ILE A 94 -4.93 -8.31 -3.51
N ASN A 95 -5.95 -9.12 -3.21
CA ASN A 95 -6.39 -10.23 -4.06
C ASN A 95 -6.74 -9.77 -5.50
N LEU A 96 -7.12 -8.49 -5.67
CA LEU A 96 -7.32 -7.86 -6.98
C LEU A 96 -6.08 -7.93 -7.87
N LEU A 97 -4.87 -7.92 -7.29
CA LEU A 97 -3.61 -7.96 -8.02
C LEU A 97 -3.14 -9.39 -8.34
N TYR A 98 -3.78 -10.40 -7.75
CA TYR A 98 -3.45 -11.81 -7.96
C TYR A 98 -4.44 -12.52 -8.89
N SER A 99 -5.64 -11.98 -9.01
CA SER A 99 -6.62 -12.46 -9.98
C SER A 99 -6.38 -11.75 -11.32
N SER A 100 -5.80 -12.46 -12.29
CA SER A 100 -5.75 -12.01 -13.69
C SER A 100 -7.12 -12.05 -14.39
N LEU A 101 -8.15 -12.55 -13.71
CA LEU A 101 -9.53 -12.56 -14.19
C LEU A 101 -10.12 -11.15 -14.00
N ASP A 102 -11.09 -10.79 -14.84
CA ASP A 102 -11.77 -9.48 -14.88
C ASP A 102 -12.62 -9.20 -13.61
N ASN A 103 -12.03 -9.36 -12.42
CA ASN A 103 -12.63 -8.97 -11.16
C ASN A 103 -12.56 -7.45 -11.07
N GLU A 104 -13.70 -6.81 -11.28
CA GLU A 104 -13.86 -5.38 -11.09
C GLU A 104 -14.43 -5.13 -9.69
N ILE A 105 -13.74 -4.31 -8.91
CA ILE A 105 -14.23 -3.80 -7.64
C ILE A 105 -14.65 -2.36 -7.90
N ILE A 106 -15.93 -2.07 -7.73
CA ILE A 106 -16.42 -0.69 -7.76
C ILE A 106 -16.09 -0.08 -6.41
N ASN A 107 -15.21 0.92 -6.39
CA ASN A 107 -15.07 1.76 -5.21
C ASN A 107 -16.26 2.72 -5.16
N TYR A 108 -17.30 2.34 -4.42
CA TYR A 108 -18.57 3.07 -4.37
C TYR A 108 -18.44 4.52 -3.88
N GLU A 109 -17.41 4.84 -3.07
CA GLU A 109 -17.20 6.21 -2.59
C GLU A 109 -16.71 7.16 -3.70
N ASN A 110 -15.91 6.64 -4.64
CA ASN A 110 -15.26 7.46 -5.67
C ASN A 110 -15.75 7.17 -7.10
N GLN A 111 -16.69 6.22 -7.27
CA GLN A 111 -17.15 5.70 -8.57
C GLN A 111 -16.02 5.20 -9.49
N GLU A 112 -14.81 4.99 -8.95
CA GLU A 112 -13.68 4.46 -9.69
C GLU A 112 -13.78 2.93 -9.75
N ILE A 113 -13.78 2.40 -10.97
CA ILE A 113 -13.69 0.96 -11.22
C ILE A 113 -12.23 0.53 -11.01
N LEU A 114 -11.97 -0.19 -9.92
CA LEU A 114 -10.69 -0.81 -9.65
C LEU A 114 -10.66 -2.18 -10.30
N SER A 115 -9.77 -2.35 -11.27
CA SER A 115 -9.49 -3.64 -11.89
C SER A 115 -7.98 -3.81 -12.03
N TYR A 116 -7.53 -5.06 -12.15
CA TYR A 116 -6.14 -5.40 -12.45
C TYR A 116 -5.62 -4.55 -13.63
N LYS A 117 -6.39 -4.49 -14.72
CA LYS A 117 -6.04 -3.76 -15.95
C LYS A 117 -6.03 -2.25 -15.76
N ASN A 118 -6.90 -1.69 -14.91
CA ASN A 118 -6.86 -0.26 -14.62
C ASN A 118 -5.57 0.07 -13.84
N ILE A 119 -5.32 -0.63 -12.72
CA ILE A 119 -4.16 -0.37 -11.86
C ILE A 119 -2.85 -0.54 -12.66
N GLN A 120 -2.71 -1.60 -13.46
CA GLN A 120 -1.48 -1.80 -14.25
C GLN A 120 -1.17 -0.62 -15.20
N ASN A 121 -2.19 0.09 -15.68
CA ASN A 121 -2.06 1.13 -16.71
C ASN A 121 -1.91 2.54 -16.12
N ILE A 122 -2.04 2.71 -14.81
CA ILE A 122 -2.03 4.02 -14.16
C ILE A 122 -0.87 4.20 -13.19
N ILE A 123 -0.36 3.14 -12.55
CA ILE A 123 0.69 3.26 -11.52
C ILE A 123 2.01 3.74 -12.13
N ASP A 124 2.56 4.82 -11.54
CA ASP A 124 3.85 5.40 -11.91
C ASP A 124 4.98 4.99 -10.95
N ILE A 125 4.69 4.84 -9.67
CA ILE A 125 5.70 4.63 -8.62
C ILE A 125 5.19 3.57 -7.65
N CYS A 126 6.06 2.65 -7.25
CA CYS A 126 5.75 1.67 -6.21
C CYS A 126 6.67 1.81 -5.00
N PHE A 127 6.09 1.80 -3.81
CA PHE A 127 6.80 1.56 -2.56
C PHE A 127 6.41 0.19 -2.02
N TYR A 128 7.41 -0.67 -1.80
CA TYR A 128 7.22 -1.97 -1.18
C TYR A 128 7.73 -1.91 0.26
N MET A 129 6.79 -1.81 1.20
CA MET A 129 7.03 -1.69 2.64
C MET A 129 6.28 -2.77 3.43
N ALA A 130 5.88 -3.87 2.76
CA ALA A 130 5.08 -4.95 3.34
C ALA A 130 5.91 -6.06 4.03
N ASN A 131 7.18 -5.78 4.35
CA ASN A 131 8.01 -6.74 5.06
C ASN A 131 7.60 -6.75 6.54
N ASN A 132 7.11 -7.90 7.01
CA ASN A 132 6.57 -8.06 8.37
C ASN A 132 7.63 -8.56 9.38
N SER A 133 8.83 -8.91 8.92
CA SER A 133 9.85 -9.58 9.74
C SER A 133 10.77 -8.60 10.47
N ILE A 134 10.33 -8.13 11.63
CA ILE A 134 11.23 -7.62 12.67
C ILE A 134 11.32 -8.61 13.84
N ASP A 135 10.31 -9.49 14.00
CA ASP A 135 10.31 -10.54 15.02
C ASP A 135 10.94 -11.84 14.49
N PHE A 136 12.27 -11.84 14.38
CA PHE A 136 13.08 -13.01 14.01
C PHE A 136 13.01 -14.17 15.03
N ILE A 137 12.36 -13.96 16.17
CA ILE A 137 12.39 -14.85 17.33
C ILE A 137 11.18 -15.82 17.32
N GLU A 138 10.05 -15.42 16.74
CA GLU A 138 8.78 -16.16 16.90
C GLU A 138 8.19 -16.73 15.59
N GLU A 139 8.65 -16.30 14.41
CA GLU A 139 8.13 -16.81 13.13
C GLU A 139 8.90 -18.04 12.62
N ASN A 140 8.17 -19.05 12.14
CA ASN A 140 8.82 -20.20 11.50
C ASN A 140 9.38 -19.82 10.12
N LEU A 141 10.50 -20.45 9.73
CA LEU A 141 11.19 -20.15 8.46
C LEU A 141 10.27 -20.25 7.23
N LYS A 142 9.29 -21.16 7.25
CA LYS A 142 8.34 -21.36 6.14
C LYS A 142 7.44 -20.13 5.95
N GLU A 143 6.92 -19.57 7.04
CA GLU A 143 6.11 -18.34 7.04
C GLU A 143 6.95 -17.14 6.64
N MET A 144 8.20 -17.06 7.10
CA MET A 144 9.13 -16.00 6.68
C MET A 144 9.42 -16.05 5.17
N ILE A 145 9.64 -17.24 4.60
CA ILE A 145 9.83 -17.42 3.15
C ILE A 145 8.55 -17.06 2.40
N GLN A 146 7.39 -17.50 2.89
CA GLN A 146 6.11 -17.19 2.28
C GLN A 146 5.89 -15.67 2.20
N THR A 147 6.11 -14.97 3.31
CA THR A 147 5.82 -13.52 3.40
C THR A 147 6.87 -12.68 2.70
N ASN A 148 8.17 -12.94 2.92
CA ASN A 148 9.23 -12.04 2.45
C ASN A 148 9.74 -12.37 1.04
N VAL A 149 9.55 -13.61 0.57
CA VAL A 149 10.06 -14.05 -0.74
C VAL A 149 8.91 -14.33 -1.70
N ILE A 150 7.97 -15.18 -1.33
CA ILE A 150 6.92 -15.65 -2.25
C ILE A 150 5.92 -14.51 -2.53
N ASN A 151 5.40 -13.83 -1.51
CA ASN A 151 4.49 -12.70 -1.71
C ASN A 151 5.18 -11.55 -2.46
N LEU A 152 6.45 -11.26 -2.15
CA LEU A 152 7.24 -10.28 -2.90
C LEU A 152 7.32 -10.66 -4.38
N LYS A 153 7.61 -11.93 -4.71
CA LYS A 153 7.66 -12.42 -6.10
C LYS A 153 6.33 -12.23 -6.83
N HIS A 154 5.19 -12.50 -6.19
CA HIS A 154 3.86 -12.29 -6.78
C HIS A 154 3.61 -10.81 -7.06
N ASN A 155 3.87 -9.94 -6.09
CA ASN A 155 3.69 -8.49 -6.25
C ASN A 155 4.63 -7.90 -7.31
N LEU A 156 5.88 -8.36 -7.37
CA LEU A 156 6.81 -7.97 -8.43
C LEU A 156 6.36 -8.45 -9.81
N SER A 157 5.68 -9.60 -9.89
CA SER A 157 5.13 -10.11 -11.15
C SER A 157 4.00 -9.21 -11.67
N PHE A 158 3.14 -8.70 -10.79
CA PHE A 158 2.17 -7.65 -11.14
C PHE A 158 2.86 -6.34 -11.57
N LEU A 159 3.86 -5.88 -10.80
CA LEU A 159 4.57 -4.64 -11.12
C LEU A 159 5.28 -4.69 -12.49
N LYS A 160 5.73 -5.87 -12.92
CA LYS A 160 6.28 -6.08 -14.26
C LYS A 160 5.27 -5.86 -15.38
N THR A 161 3.97 -6.00 -15.12
CA THR A 161 2.92 -5.70 -16.12
C THR A 161 2.51 -4.23 -16.12
N CYS A 162 3.02 -3.41 -15.19
CA CYS A 162 2.67 -2.00 -15.10
C CYS A 162 3.40 -1.18 -16.19
N THR A 163 2.65 -0.61 -17.12
CA THR A 163 3.21 0.02 -18.34
C THR A 163 3.78 1.43 -18.11
N LYS A 164 3.37 2.10 -17.03
CA LYS A 164 3.83 3.46 -16.67
C LYS A 164 4.84 3.49 -15.52
N LEU A 165 5.19 2.33 -14.97
CA LEU A 165 6.01 2.23 -13.77
C LEU A 165 7.43 2.78 -14.02
N LYS A 166 7.79 3.82 -13.26
CA LYS A 166 9.08 4.51 -13.35
C LYS A 166 10.06 4.10 -12.27
N SER A 167 9.57 3.67 -11.11
CA SER A 167 10.41 3.35 -9.96
C SER A 167 9.73 2.38 -9.00
N ILE A 168 10.52 1.47 -8.42
CA ILE A 168 10.16 0.62 -7.29
C ILE A 168 11.15 0.91 -6.16
N VAL A 169 10.64 1.30 -5.01
CA VAL A 169 11.42 1.52 -3.78
C VAL A 169 11.11 0.38 -2.81
N TYR A 170 12.10 -0.46 -2.52
CA TYR A 170 11.97 -1.59 -1.60
C TYR A 170 12.59 -1.25 -0.25
N LEU A 171 11.80 -1.33 0.83
CA LEU A 171 12.29 -1.13 2.19
C LEU A 171 12.74 -2.47 2.79
N SER A 172 14.06 -2.71 2.82
CA SER A 172 14.66 -3.87 3.51
C SER A 172 14.96 -3.57 4.99
N SER A 173 15.33 -4.60 5.76
CA SER A 173 15.94 -4.44 7.09
C SER A 173 17.48 -4.47 6.99
N ILE A 174 18.16 -3.93 8.01
CA ILE A 174 19.61 -4.08 8.22
C ILE A 174 19.99 -5.48 8.75
N TYR A 175 19.01 -6.28 9.14
CA TYR A 175 19.15 -7.66 9.60
C TYR A 175 18.92 -8.61 8.42
N ALA A 176 19.94 -8.78 7.59
CA ALA A 176 19.95 -9.81 6.54
C ALA A 176 20.52 -11.15 7.04
N ASN A 177 20.94 -11.21 8.31
CA ASN A 177 21.67 -12.34 8.87
C ASN A 177 20.79 -13.03 9.92
N ILE A 178 20.51 -14.31 9.69
CA ILE A 178 20.05 -15.22 10.74
C ILE A 178 21.29 -15.45 11.61
N GLY A 179 21.48 -14.63 12.63
CA GLY A 179 22.59 -14.78 13.57
C GLY A 179 22.52 -16.13 14.27
N LYS A 180 23.69 -16.76 14.41
CA LYS A 180 23.99 -18.10 14.96
C LYS A 180 23.05 -18.62 16.04
#